data_AF-A0A7S2RJF8-F1
#
_entry.id   AF-A0A7S2RJF8-F1
#
_cell.length_a   1.000
_cell.length_b   1.000
_cell.length_c   1.000
_cell.angle_alpha   90.00
_cell.angle_beta   90.00
_cell.angle_gamma   90.00
#
_symmetry.space_group_name_H-M   'P 1'
#
loop_
_entity.id
_entity.type
_entity.pdbx_description
1 polymer ?
#
loop_
_entity_poly.entity_id
_entity_poly.type
_entity_poly.pdbx_seq_one_letter_code
_entity_poly.pdbx_strand_id
1 'polypeptide(L)'
;GLGNGPPMAAGRVLALVALACCVAPPELHVWSYAIYEDEYANSQLPGSASDPRGLPNMPFTVDTNRESDGISSVSPLTTTSPAFPQYEVSDLYAQYGIVSPDDLTKRQEHAADIKYQQNEQGIAGKGAGAREVEAAAYQRMTRPGFLSDPKPSRQFRVQANETWNPSGFPIQQYEVYRIEVEEDQRWVDGLIETTADGYVARFDAVSQCYVAAGRCRAYLKQRLRLANAGAKWFQLVCGIGNYVTRLRDVSGGKDRYMPIREDEFMSTLFQVGSNTTFNSSFTGELVCFANDAYGLYWNNKGYVNVTVSRVSWPPLGEA
;
A
#
# COMPACT_ATOMS: atom_id res chain seq x y z
N GLY A 1 -74.45 51.43 -4.34
CA GLY A 1 -75.09 50.49 -3.42
C GLY A 1 -74.28 49.22 -3.39
N LEU A 2 -73.87 48.82 -2.18
CA LEU A 2 -73.41 47.49 -1.73
C LEU A 2 -72.26 46.84 -2.57
N GLY A 3 -71.04 46.60 -2.09
CA GLY A 3 -70.49 46.55 -0.74
C GLY A 3 -69.77 45.21 -0.51
N ASN A 4 -68.49 45.27 -0.13
CA ASN A 4 -67.68 44.27 0.62
C ASN A 4 -67.38 42.92 -0.10
N GLY A 5 -66.19 42.32 -0.09
CA GLY A 5 -64.89 42.48 0.57
C GLY A 5 -64.12 41.13 0.40
N PRO A 6 -62.77 41.10 0.47
CA PRO A 6 -61.92 39.91 0.24
C PRO A 6 -61.52 39.25 1.59
N PRO A 7 -60.46 38.41 1.73
CA PRO A 7 -59.86 37.35 0.90
C PRO A 7 -59.81 35.99 1.68
N MET A 8 -59.44 34.86 1.09
CA MET A 8 -58.74 33.80 1.85
C MET A 8 -57.89 32.87 0.99
N ALA A 9 -56.72 32.55 1.54
CA ALA A 9 -55.66 31.71 1.01
C ALA A 9 -55.92 30.22 1.28
N ALA A 10 -55.49 29.37 0.35
CA ALA A 10 -54.98 28.02 0.58
C ALA A 10 -54.28 27.62 -0.74
N GLY A 11 -52.97 27.39 -0.78
CA GLY A 11 -52.28 26.43 0.06
C GLY A 11 -52.04 25.18 -0.78
N ARG A 12 -51.00 25.23 -1.62
CA ARG A 12 -50.43 24.07 -2.32
C ARG A 12 -49.93 23.06 -1.28
N VAL A 13 -50.35 21.81 -1.37
CA VAL A 13 -49.48 20.64 -1.14
C VAL A 13 -49.89 19.55 -2.12
N LEU A 14 -49.10 19.35 -3.17
CA LEU A 14 -49.10 18.13 -3.96
C LEU A 14 -48.59 17.00 -3.05
N ALA A 15 -49.47 16.05 -2.71
CA ALA A 15 -49.05 14.76 -2.17
C ALA A 15 -48.62 13.87 -3.34
N LEU A 16 -47.34 13.99 -3.72
CA LEU A 16 -46.66 13.03 -4.58
C LEU A 16 -46.22 11.86 -3.68
N VAL A 17 -47.08 10.86 -3.53
CA VAL A 17 -46.68 9.57 -2.95
C VAL A 17 -46.03 8.75 -4.06
N ALA A 18 -44.72 8.92 -4.18
CA ALA A 18 -43.86 8.08 -5.02
C ALA A 18 -42.97 7.22 -4.12
N LEU A 19 -42.81 5.97 -4.54
CA LEU A 19 -41.77 5.01 -4.18
C LEU A 19 -41.73 4.45 -2.76
N ALA A 20 -42.19 3.21 -2.64
CA ALA A 20 -41.56 2.20 -1.79
C ALA A 20 -41.29 0.94 -2.64
N CYS A 21 -40.36 1.04 -3.59
CA CYS A 21 -39.69 -0.13 -4.12
C CYS A 21 -38.64 -0.55 -3.08
N CYS A 22 -38.87 -1.68 -2.42
CA CYS A 22 -37.85 -2.38 -1.64
C CYS A 22 -36.75 -2.88 -2.58
N VAL A 23 -35.76 -2.02 -2.84
CA VAL A 23 -34.47 -2.42 -3.38
C VAL A 23 -33.53 -2.50 -2.19
N ALA A 24 -33.07 -3.71 -1.89
CA ALA A 24 -32.06 -3.96 -0.87
C ALA A 24 -30.81 -3.10 -1.15
N PRO A 25 -30.15 -2.51 -0.14
CA PRO A 25 -28.84 -1.91 -0.35
C PRO A 25 -27.83 -3.02 -0.67
N PRO A 26 -27.00 -2.85 -1.71
CA PRO A 26 -25.85 -3.70 -1.92
C PRO A 26 -24.74 -3.31 -0.94
N GLU A 27 -23.99 -4.33 -0.52
CA GLU A 27 -22.60 -4.27 -0.06
C GLU A 27 -22.32 -3.51 1.25
N LEU A 28 -22.34 -4.29 2.34
CA LEU A 28 -21.44 -4.06 3.47
C LEU A 28 -19.99 -4.13 2.97
N HIS A 29 -19.37 -2.98 2.76
CA HIS A 29 -17.92 -2.90 2.66
C HIS A 29 -17.32 -3.35 4.00
N VAL A 30 -16.55 -4.44 3.92
CA VAL A 30 -15.78 -4.99 5.02
C VAL A 30 -14.75 -3.96 5.46
N TRP A 31 -14.83 -3.58 6.72
CA TRP A 31 -13.83 -2.76 7.40
C TRP A 31 -12.56 -3.59 7.57
N SER A 32 -11.41 -2.93 7.47
CA SER A 32 -10.09 -3.39 7.95
C SER A 32 -10.15 -4.52 8.97
N TYR A 33 -9.31 -5.56 8.81
CA TYR A 33 -9.15 -6.67 9.74
C TYR A 33 -9.18 -6.18 11.21
N ALA A 34 -10.31 -6.39 11.88
CA ALA A 34 -10.35 -6.53 13.32
C ALA A 34 -9.94 -7.97 13.61
N ILE A 35 -8.85 -8.16 14.33
CA ILE A 35 -8.53 -9.47 14.93
C ILE A 35 -9.64 -9.73 15.95
N TYR A 36 -10.64 -10.52 15.57
CA TYR A 36 -11.54 -11.11 16.54
C TYR A 36 -10.76 -12.24 17.23
N GLU A 37 -10.44 -12.07 18.52
CA GLU A 37 -9.74 -13.08 19.31
C GLU A 37 -10.57 -14.39 19.49
N ASP A 38 -11.84 -14.41 19.10
CA ASP A 38 -12.77 -15.47 19.50
C ASP A 38 -13.51 -16.24 18.38
N GLU A 39 -13.08 -16.17 17.12
CA GLU A 39 -13.70 -16.99 16.04
C GLU A 39 -12.73 -17.92 15.30
N TYR A 40 -11.66 -18.36 15.98
CA TYR A 40 -11.07 -19.64 15.58
C TYR A 40 -12.05 -20.75 15.97
N ALA A 41 -12.58 -21.46 14.98
CA ALA A 41 -13.34 -22.69 15.17
C ALA A 41 -12.47 -23.77 15.84
N ASN A 42 -12.24 -23.64 17.14
CA ASN A 42 -11.43 -24.53 17.98
C ASN A 42 -11.91 -25.99 17.90
N SER A 43 -13.18 -26.20 17.53
CA SER A 43 -13.77 -27.51 17.33
C SER A 43 -13.30 -28.21 16.05
N GLN A 44 -12.65 -27.53 15.10
CA GLN A 44 -12.19 -28.11 13.84
C GLN A 44 -10.67 -28.04 13.63
N LEU A 45 -9.92 -27.55 14.61
CA LEU A 45 -8.45 -27.52 14.52
C LEU A 45 -7.85 -28.93 14.70
N PRO A 46 -6.64 -29.16 14.13
CA PRO A 46 -5.79 -30.29 14.50
C PRO A 46 -5.66 -30.39 16.02
N GLY A 47 -6.06 -31.54 16.56
CA GLY A 47 -6.09 -31.83 18.00
C GLY A 47 -7.39 -31.51 18.74
N SER A 48 -8.45 -31.09 18.02
CA SER A 48 -9.81 -31.04 18.57
C SER A 48 -10.31 -32.42 19.02
N ALA A 49 -11.37 -32.46 19.84
CA ALA A 49 -11.98 -33.71 20.31
C ALA A 49 -12.47 -34.64 19.19
N SER A 50 -12.65 -34.10 17.97
CA SER A 50 -13.02 -34.82 16.76
C SER A 50 -11.83 -35.20 15.86
N ASP A 51 -10.58 -34.88 16.23
CA ASP A 51 -9.40 -35.24 15.43
C ASP A 51 -9.11 -36.75 15.54
N PRO A 52 -9.20 -37.53 14.45
CA PRO A 52 -8.99 -38.98 14.47
C PRO A 52 -7.57 -39.39 14.84
N ARG A 53 -6.61 -38.45 14.87
CA ARG A 53 -5.21 -38.70 15.28
C ARG A 53 -5.01 -38.63 16.79
N GLY A 54 -5.99 -38.13 17.56
CA GLY A 54 -5.89 -38.00 19.02
C GLY A 54 -4.82 -37.03 19.52
N LEU A 55 -4.45 -36.04 18.69
CA LEU A 55 -3.45 -35.03 19.06
C LEU A 55 -4.06 -34.02 20.06
N PRO A 56 -3.27 -33.42 20.97
CA PRO A 56 -3.78 -32.37 21.84
C PRO A 56 -4.04 -31.08 21.04
N ASN A 57 -5.15 -30.40 21.32
CA ASN A 57 -5.43 -29.07 20.78
C ASN A 57 -4.38 -28.11 21.36
N MET A 58 -3.38 -27.76 20.56
CA MET A 58 -2.30 -26.88 20.98
C MET A 58 -2.64 -25.49 20.46
N PRO A 59 -3.20 -24.58 21.29
CA PRO A 59 -3.24 -23.18 20.91
C PRO A 59 -1.79 -22.71 20.76
N PHE A 60 -1.55 -21.80 19.82
CA PHE A 60 -0.29 -21.06 19.73
C PHE A 60 -0.17 -20.12 20.94
N THR A 61 -0.07 -20.65 22.15
CA THR A 61 0.40 -19.89 23.31
C THR A 61 1.92 -19.88 23.24
N VAL A 62 2.49 -18.72 22.99
CA VAL A 62 3.93 -18.47 23.16
C VAL A 62 4.21 -18.48 24.65
N ASP A 63 4.51 -19.66 25.19
CA ASP A 63 5.13 -19.78 26.51
C ASP A 63 6.63 -19.44 26.38
N THR A 64 6.97 -18.20 26.70
CA THR A 64 8.34 -17.68 26.65
C THR A 64 9.28 -18.33 27.68
N ASN A 65 8.76 -19.13 28.61
CA ASN A 65 9.54 -19.81 29.63
C ASN A 65 9.70 -21.32 29.37
N ARG A 66 9.22 -21.83 28.24
CA ARG A 66 9.36 -23.24 27.89
C ARG A 66 10.76 -23.52 27.33
N GLU A 67 11.54 -24.32 28.05
CA GLU A 67 12.81 -24.84 27.55
C GLU A 67 12.60 -25.74 26.31
N SER A 68 13.57 -25.72 25.40
CA SER A 68 13.49 -26.43 24.11
C SER A 68 13.41 -27.95 24.32
N ASP A 69 12.21 -28.51 24.19
CA ASP A 69 11.95 -29.95 24.33
C ASP A 69 12.22 -30.78 23.07
N GLY A 70 12.76 -30.16 22.00
CA GLY A 70 13.11 -30.83 20.74
C GLY A 70 11.93 -31.35 19.91
N ILE A 71 10.69 -31.23 20.38
CA ILE A 71 9.47 -31.69 19.68
C ILE A 71 8.60 -30.49 19.27
N SER A 72 8.43 -29.51 20.16
CA SER A 72 7.67 -28.28 19.90
C SER A 72 8.56 -27.08 19.50
N SER A 73 9.88 -27.25 19.65
CA SER A 73 10.89 -26.22 19.43
C SER A 73 11.84 -26.55 18.27
N VAL A 74 11.36 -27.38 17.33
CA VAL A 74 12.04 -27.53 16.04
C VAL A 74 12.04 -26.18 15.33
N SER A 75 13.24 -25.73 14.96
CA SER A 75 13.45 -24.54 14.13
C SER A 75 12.44 -24.52 12.98
N PRO A 76 11.85 -23.36 12.64
CA PRO A 76 10.88 -23.21 11.53
C PRO A 76 11.45 -23.58 10.15
N LEU A 77 12.69 -24.07 10.10
CA LEU A 77 13.46 -24.46 8.93
C LEU A 77 13.66 -25.98 8.80
N THR A 78 13.10 -26.83 9.68
CA THR A 78 13.13 -28.29 9.51
C THR A 78 11.96 -28.79 8.66
N THR A 79 12.15 -29.91 7.94
CA THR A 79 11.11 -30.57 7.13
C THR A 79 9.92 -31.12 7.94
N THR A 80 10.03 -31.11 9.27
CA THR A 80 9.00 -31.55 10.22
C THR A 80 8.25 -30.40 10.89
N SER A 81 8.65 -29.15 10.68
CA SER A 81 7.83 -28.02 11.08
C SER A 81 6.47 -28.12 10.39
N PRO A 82 5.34 -27.87 11.09
CA PRO A 82 4.05 -27.80 10.42
C PRO A 82 4.20 -26.78 9.30
N ALA A 83 4.10 -27.24 8.05
CA ALA A 83 4.07 -26.34 6.93
C ALA A 83 2.99 -25.31 7.27
N PHE A 84 3.34 -24.01 7.24
CA PHE A 84 2.34 -22.95 7.18
C PHE A 84 1.20 -23.45 6.30
N PRO A 85 -0.07 -23.42 6.78
CA PRO A 85 -1.17 -24.08 6.11
C PRO A 85 -1.04 -23.84 4.62
N GLN A 86 -0.77 -24.93 3.89
CA GLN A 86 -0.76 -24.85 2.45
C GLN A 86 -2.21 -24.62 2.07
N TYR A 87 -2.57 -23.34 1.93
CA TYR A 87 -3.78 -22.96 1.21
C TYR A 87 -3.53 -23.37 -0.23
N GLU A 88 -3.72 -24.66 -0.53
CA GLU A 88 -3.94 -25.08 -1.89
C GLU A 88 -5.24 -24.42 -2.33
N VAL A 89 -5.22 -23.90 -3.55
CA VAL A 89 -6.37 -23.29 -4.21
C VAL A 89 -7.36 -24.40 -4.59
N SER A 90 -7.67 -25.31 -3.67
CA SER A 90 -8.83 -26.17 -3.77
C SER A 90 -10.00 -25.33 -3.29
N ASP A 91 -10.71 -24.73 -4.25
CA ASP A 91 -12.08 -24.20 -4.37
C ASP A 91 -12.94 -23.81 -3.14
N LEU A 92 -12.56 -24.16 -1.92
CA LEU A 92 -13.22 -23.78 -0.67
C LEU A 92 -12.47 -22.67 0.10
N TYR A 93 -11.14 -22.54 -0.07
CA TYR A 93 -10.38 -21.47 0.62
C TYR A 93 -10.32 -20.13 -0.13
N ALA A 94 -10.62 -20.13 -1.43
CA ALA A 94 -10.95 -18.90 -2.15
C ALA A 94 -12.21 -18.23 -1.57
N GLN A 95 -13.15 -19.03 -1.04
CA GLN A 95 -14.36 -18.55 -0.34
C GLN A 95 -14.04 -17.91 1.03
N TYR A 96 -12.90 -18.24 1.64
CA TYR A 96 -12.46 -17.69 2.93
C TYR A 96 -11.48 -16.51 2.79
N GLY A 97 -11.30 -15.97 1.58
CA GLY A 97 -10.95 -14.55 1.40
C GLY A 97 -9.53 -14.12 1.75
N ILE A 98 -8.53 -15.02 1.75
CA ILE A 98 -7.15 -14.60 2.11
C ILE A 98 -6.48 -13.82 0.96
N VAL A 99 -6.62 -14.26 -0.30
CA VAL A 99 -6.24 -13.51 -1.52
C VAL A 99 -7.06 -14.08 -2.69
N SER A 100 -7.69 -13.24 -3.51
CA SER A 100 -8.40 -13.72 -4.70
C SER A 100 -7.41 -14.23 -5.77
N PRO A 101 -7.77 -15.19 -6.65
CA PRO A 101 -6.92 -15.61 -7.76
C PRO A 101 -6.44 -14.44 -8.64
N ASP A 102 -7.30 -13.45 -8.83
CA ASP A 102 -6.99 -12.23 -9.58
C ASP A 102 -5.91 -11.40 -8.89
N ASP A 103 -5.99 -11.23 -7.57
CA ASP A 103 -4.98 -10.51 -6.79
C ASP A 103 -3.64 -11.24 -6.76
N LEU A 104 -3.66 -12.58 -6.72
CA LEU A 104 -2.43 -13.36 -6.84
C LEU A 104 -1.78 -13.16 -8.21
N THR A 105 -2.59 -13.16 -9.28
CA THR A 105 -2.12 -12.94 -10.65
C THR A 105 -1.50 -11.55 -10.80
N LYS A 106 -2.18 -10.50 -10.32
CA LYS A 106 -1.64 -9.14 -10.30
C LYS A 106 -0.30 -9.04 -9.56
N ARG A 107 -0.16 -9.73 -8.42
CA ARG A 107 1.11 -9.75 -7.66
C ARG A 107 2.23 -10.46 -8.43
N GLN A 108 1.91 -11.55 -9.13
CA GLN A 108 2.86 -12.28 -9.97
C GLN A 108 3.32 -11.43 -11.15
N GLU A 109 2.39 -10.78 -11.84
CA GLU A 109 2.67 -9.87 -12.95
C GLU A 109 3.53 -8.69 -12.49
N HIS A 110 3.19 -8.08 -11.34
CA HIS A 110 3.95 -7.00 -10.74
C HIS A 110 5.39 -7.41 -10.41
N ALA A 111 5.57 -8.57 -9.77
CA ALA A 111 6.90 -9.09 -9.46
C ALA A 111 7.73 -9.40 -10.72
N ALA A 112 7.08 -9.88 -11.79
CA ALA A 112 7.73 -10.11 -13.07
C ALA A 112 8.14 -8.80 -13.75
N ASP A 113 7.29 -7.77 -13.71
CA ASP A 113 7.60 -6.43 -14.22
C ASP A 113 8.78 -5.81 -13.46
N ILE A 114 8.79 -5.86 -12.12
CA ILE A 114 9.93 -5.38 -11.32
C ILE A 114 11.23 -6.09 -11.72
N LYS A 115 11.20 -7.41 -11.87
CA LYS A 115 12.39 -8.18 -12.28
C LYS A 115 12.84 -7.80 -13.70
N TYR A 116 11.91 -7.59 -14.61
CA TYR A 116 12.21 -7.10 -15.96
C TYR A 116 12.89 -5.73 -15.90
N GLN A 117 12.32 -4.78 -15.15
CA GLN A 117 12.87 -3.44 -14.98
C GLN A 117 14.25 -3.45 -14.31
N GLN A 118 14.50 -4.36 -13.35
CA GLN A 118 15.82 -4.53 -12.75
C GLN A 118 16.87 -4.89 -13.80
N ASN A 119 16.55 -5.83 -14.69
CA ASN A 119 17.44 -6.24 -15.78
C ASN A 119 17.66 -5.11 -16.80
N GLU A 120 16.61 -4.36 -17.15
CA GLU A 120 16.71 -3.22 -18.08
C GLU A 120 17.53 -2.07 -17.50
N GLN A 121 17.56 -1.92 -16.18
CA GLN A 121 18.35 -0.89 -15.50
C GLN A 121 19.74 -1.36 -15.06
N GLY A 122 20.05 -2.66 -15.13
CA GLY A 122 21.28 -3.21 -14.55
C GLY A 122 21.32 -3.08 -13.02
N ILE A 123 20.17 -3.25 -12.37
CA ILE A 123 19.99 -3.19 -10.91
C ILE A 123 19.95 -4.60 -10.36
N ALA A 124 20.62 -4.83 -9.23
CA ALA A 124 20.55 -6.11 -8.54
C ALA A 124 19.39 -6.17 -7.55
N GLY A 125 19.00 -7.38 -7.16
CA GLY A 125 17.92 -7.58 -6.17
C GLY A 125 18.26 -6.99 -4.79
N LYS A 126 17.23 -6.75 -3.97
CA LYS A 126 17.41 -6.36 -2.56
C LYS A 126 18.25 -7.41 -1.83
N GLY A 127 19.27 -6.96 -1.08
CA GLY A 127 20.20 -7.83 -0.35
C GLY A 127 21.36 -8.37 -1.18
N ALA A 128 21.45 -8.02 -2.46
CA ALA A 128 22.55 -8.41 -3.33
C ALA A 128 23.90 -7.87 -2.83
N GLY A 129 24.95 -8.68 -2.97
CA GLY A 129 26.31 -8.27 -2.63
C GLY A 129 26.92 -7.35 -3.68
N ALA A 130 28.03 -6.67 -3.35
CA ALA A 130 28.73 -5.75 -4.27
C ALA A 130 29.05 -6.40 -5.64
N ARG A 131 29.46 -7.68 -5.63
CA ARG A 131 29.74 -8.45 -6.86
C ARG A 131 28.50 -8.60 -7.75
N GLU A 132 27.32 -8.81 -7.17
CA GLU A 132 26.08 -9.00 -7.92
C GLU A 132 25.58 -7.67 -8.48
N VAL A 133 25.73 -6.58 -7.73
CA VAL A 133 25.47 -5.22 -8.19
C VAL A 133 26.35 -4.88 -9.40
N GLU A 134 27.65 -5.12 -9.30
CA GLU A 134 28.60 -4.91 -10.39
C GLU A 134 28.29 -5.79 -11.60
N ALA A 135 27.95 -7.07 -11.38
CA ALA A 135 27.58 -7.99 -12.45
C ALA A 135 26.29 -7.55 -13.18
N ALA A 136 25.27 -7.06 -12.46
CA ALA A 136 24.04 -6.56 -13.07
C ALA A 136 24.30 -5.32 -13.93
N ALA A 137 25.09 -4.37 -13.42
CA ALA A 137 25.51 -3.20 -14.17
C ALA A 137 26.33 -3.58 -15.41
N TYR A 138 27.31 -4.47 -15.27
CA TYR A 138 28.13 -4.97 -16.38
C TYR A 138 27.29 -5.66 -17.46
N GLN A 139 26.37 -6.54 -17.06
CA GLN A 139 25.45 -7.19 -18.00
C GLN A 139 24.64 -6.17 -18.79
N ARG A 140 24.22 -5.07 -18.16
CA ARG A 140 23.51 -4.00 -18.86
C ARG A 140 24.40 -3.23 -19.83
N MET A 141 25.62 -2.89 -19.43
CA MET A 141 26.59 -2.15 -20.24
C MET A 141 27.06 -2.93 -21.48
N THR A 142 27.12 -4.27 -21.40
CA THR A 142 27.53 -5.13 -22.52
C THR A 142 26.44 -5.33 -23.58
N ARG A 143 25.21 -4.85 -23.36
CA ARG A 143 24.14 -4.95 -24.35
C ARG A 143 24.42 -4.02 -25.56
N PRO A 144 24.19 -4.48 -26.80
CA PRO A 144 24.29 -3.62 -27.97
C PRO A 144 23.39 -2.39 -27.85
N GLY A 145 23.92 -1.20 -28.17
CA GLY A 145 23.15 0.05 -28.13
C GLY A 145 23.06 0.74 -26.76
N PHE A 146 23.68 0.19 -25.72
CA PHE A 146 23.59 0.73 -24.36
C PHE A 146 23.93 2.22 -24.23
N LEU A 147 24.99 2.70 -24.88
CA LEU A 147 25.39 4.13 -24.82
C LEU A 147 24.37 5.08 -25.46
N SER A 148 23.53 4.57 -26.35
CA SER A 148 22.43 5.34 -26.96
C SER A 148 21.09 5.17 -26.24
N ASP A 149 21.02 4.30 -25.23
CA ASP A 149 19.78 4.05 -24.53
C ASP A 149 19.43 5.24 -23.62
N PRO A 150 18.18 5.71 -23.66
CA PRO A 150 17.75 6.79 -22.79
C PRO A 150 17.87 6.37 -21.33
N LYS A 151 18.07 7.35 -20.45
CA LYS A 151 18.04 7.10 -19.01
C LYS A 151 16.72 6.42 -18.61
N PRO A 152 16.74 5.38 -17.76
CA PRO A 152 15.53 4.73 -17.29
C PRO A 152 14.59 5.74 -16.64
N SER A 153 13.34 5.73 -17.10
CA SER A 153 12.30 6.60 -16.59
C SER A 153 10.95 5.88 -16.66
N ARG A 154 10.11 6.10 -15.66
CA ARG A 154 8.75 5.54 -15.62
C ARG A 154 7.78 6.55 -15.04
N GLN A 155 6.65 6.72 -15.70
CA GLN A 155 5.52 7.44 -15.17
C GLN A 155 4.52 6.45 -14.58
N PHE A 156 4.00 6.75 -13.39
CA PHE A 156 2.98 5.96 -12.73
C PHE A 156 2.00 6.87 -11.99
N ARG A 157 0.80 6.34 -11.74
CA ARG A 157 -0.26 7.09 -11.08
C ARG A 157 -0.25 6.85 -9.58
N VAL A 158 -0.27 7.93 -8.80
CA VAL A 158 -0.50 7.88 -7.35
C VAL A 158 -1.92 8.34 -7.09
N GLN A 159 -2.79 7.36 -6.81
CA GLN A 159 -4.18 7.57 -6.46
C GLN A 159 -4.26 8.10 -5.02
N ALA A 160 -5.04 9.17 -4.80
CA ALA A 160 -5.12 9.82 -3.50
C ALA A 160 -5.87 8.98 -2.44
N ASN A 161 -6.71 8.05 -2.87
CA ASN A 161 -7.48 7.13 -2.01
C ASN A 161 -6.79 5.79 -1.77
N GLU A 162 -5.60 5.57 -2.34
CA GLU A 162 -4.81 4.36 -2.12
C GLU A 162 -3.73 4.59 -1.08
N THR A 163 -3.57 3.61 -0.19
CA THR A 163 -2.55 3.66 0.86
C THR A 163 -1.14 3.45 0.32
N TRP A 164 -1.00 2.74 -0.79
CA TRP A 164 0.26 2.40 -1.43
C TRP A 164 0.10 2.33 -2.93
N ASN A 165 0.89 3.12 -3.66
CA ASN A 165 0.90 3.12 -5.12
C ASN A 165 2.27 2.63 -5.60
N PRO A 166 2.41 1.34 -5.96
CA PRO A 166 3.65 0.79 -6.45
C PRO A 166 4.00 1.36 -7.82
N SER A 167 5.25 1.79 -8.01
CA SER A 167 5.67 2.40 -9.27
C SER A 167 6.03 1.38 -10.35
N GLY A 168 6.34 0.14 -9.99
CA GLY A 168 7.02 -0.79 -10.89
C GLY A 168 8.46 -0.36 -11.21
N PHE A 169 9.04 0.60 -10.50
CA PHE A 169 10.36 1.15 -10.78
C PHE A 169 11.37 0.76 -9.69
N PRO A 170 12.37 -0.08 -10.00
CA PRO A 170 13.39 -0.48 -9.06
C PRO A 170 14.41 0.65 -8.80
N ILE A 171 14.81 0.74 -7.55
CA ILE A 171 15.77 1.67 -6.96
C ILE A 171 16.91 0.83 -6.38
N GLN A 172 18.15 1.25 -6.63
CA GLN A 172 19.37 0.63 -6.13
C GLN A 172 20.03 1.60 -5.12
N GLN A 173 20.54 1.05 -4.03
CA GLN A 173 21.30 1.79 -3.04
C GLN A 173 22.53 2.47 -3.67
N TYR A 174 22.82 3.69 -3.23
CA TYR A 174 23.90 4.60 -3.65
C TYR A 174 23.76 5.21 -5.05
N GLU A 175 22.63 4.96 -5.72
CA GLU A 175 22.32 5.55 -7.01
C GLU A 175 21.45 6.81 -6.83
N VAL A 176 21.50 7.70 -7.83
CA VAL A 176 20.80 8.99 -7.80
C VAL A 176 19.56 8.93 -8.67
N TYR A 177 18.44 9.40 -8.11
CA TYR A 177 17.14 9.41 -8.77
C TYR A 177 16.49 10.78 -8.67
N ARG A 178 15.61 11.07 -9.64
CA ARG A 178 14.77 12.25 -9.67
C ARG A 178 13.30 11.84 -9.77
N ILE A 179 12.47 12.42 -8.92
CA ILE A 179 11.02 12.25 -8.93
C ILE A 179 10.38 13.60 -9.23
N GLU A 180 9.44 13.63 -10.17
CA GLU A 180 8.79 14.86 -10.63
C GLU A 180 7.28 14.64 -10.79
N VAL A 181 6.51 15.68 -10.48
CA VAL A 181 5.08 15.81 -10.74
C VAL A 181 4.88 17.12 -11.49
N GLU A 182 4.03 17.11 -12.52
CA GLU A 182 3.74 18.33 -13.28
C GLU A 182 2.98 19.35 -12.40
N GLU A 183 3.29 20.64 -12.53
CA GLU A 183 2.89 21.70 -11.58
C GLU A 183 1.37 21.94 -11.52
N ASP A 184 0.64 21.58 -12.56
CA ASP A 184 -0.79 21.80 -12.71
C ASP A 184 -1.64 20.68 -12.10
N GLN A 185 -1.03 19.54 -11.77
CA GLN A 185 -1.74 18.39 -11.24
C GLN A 185 -2.18 18.59 -9.79
N ARG A 186 -3.42 18.20 -9.51
CA ARG A 186 -4.06 18.37 -8.20
C ARG A 186 -4.83 17.13 -7.78
N TRP A 187 -4.91 16.97 -6.47
CA TRP A 187 -5.71 15.95 -5.80
C TRP A 187 -6.39 16.56 -4.57
N VAL A 188 -7.38 15.85 -4.03
CA VAL A 188 -8.29 16.39 -3.02
C VAL A 188 -8.25 15.54 -1.75
N ASP A 189 -7.98 16.21 -0.63
CA ASP A 189 -8.14 15.71 0.73
C ASP A 189 -9.52 16.14 1.27
N GLY A 190 -10.52 15.27 1.11
CA GLY A 190 -11.92 15.56 1.45
C GLY A 190 -12.50 16.78 0.73
N LEU A 191 -12.25 17.98 1.26
CA LEU A 191 -12.72 19.27 0.74
C LEU A 191 -11.57 20.23 0.36
N ILE A 192 -10.31 19.83 0.55
CA ILE A 192 -9.15 20.67 0.28
C ILE A 192 -8.46 20.14 -0.98
N GLU A 193 -8.48 20.95 -2.04
CA GLU A 193 -7.70 20.70 -3.24
C GLU A 193 -6.26 21.22 -3.04
N THR A 194 -5.28 20.42 -3.44
CA THR A 194 -3.86 20.72 -3.26
C THR A 194 -3.01 20.07 -4.35
N THR A 195 -1.75 20.50 -4.48
CA THR A 195 -0.73 19.87 -5.33
C THR A 195 0.00 18.76 -4.57
N ALA A 196 0.97 18.13 -5.23
CA ALA A 196 1.90 17.17 -4.62
C ALA A 196 2.72 17.76 -3.46
N ASP A 197 2.85 19.09 -3.34
CA ASP A 197 3.53 19.74 -2.22
C ASP A 197 2.73 19.72 -0.91
N GLY A 198 1.45 19.35 -0.98
CA GLY A 198 0.55 19.30 0.16
C GLY A 198 0.31 20.68 0.79
N TYR A 199 -0.23 20.67 2.00
CA TYR A 199 -0.55 21.89 2.73
C TYR A 199 -0.29 21.77 4.23
N VAL A 200 -0.15 22.92 4.88
CA VAL A 200 0.06 23.00 6.32
C VAL A 200 -1.29 23.06 7.03
N ALA A 201 -1.48 22.20 8.03
CA ALA A 201 -2.56 22.33 9.02
C ALA A 201 -1.95 22.72 10.36
N ARG A 202 -2.62 23.62 11.09
CA ARG A 202 -2.21 24.05 12.43
C ARG A 202 -3.33 23.77 13.44
N PHE A 203 -2.96 23.36 14.65
CA PHE A 203 -3.93 23.24 15.73
C PHE A 203 -4.32 24.63 16.25
N ASP A 204 -5.61 24.95 16.20
CA ASP A 204 -6.18 26.13 16.82
C ASP A 204 -6.72 25.76 18.20
N ALA A 205 -6.13 26.32 19.25
CA ALA A 205 -6.52 26.06 20.63
C ALA A 205 -7.89 26.65 20.99
N VAL A 206 -8.34 27.72 20.33
CA VAL A 206 -9.64 28.34 20.58
C VAL A 206 -10.75 27.44 20.04
N SER A 207 -10.60 27.00 18.80
CA SER A 207 -11.57 26.11 18.13
C SER A 207 -11.36 24.62 18.47
N GLN A 208 -10.30 24.29 19.21
CA GLN A 208 -9.85 22.93 19.54
C GLN A 208 -9.79 21.97 18.35
N CYS A 209 -9.29 22.44 17.19
CA CYS A 209 -9.23 21.63 15.98
C CYS A 209 -8.06 22.00 15.07
N TYR A 210 -7.72 21.10 14.16
CA TYR A 210 -6.76 21.40 13.09
C TYR A 210 -7.43 22.24 12.02
N VAL A 211 -6.86 23.41 11.75
CA VAL A 211 -7.33 24.34 10.73
C VAL A 211 -6.43 24.24 9.51
N ALA A 212 -7.04 24.01 8.36
CA ALA A 212 -6.41 24.06 7.05
C ALA A 212 -7.36 24.75 6.05
N ALA A 213 -6.80 25.58 5.16
CA ALA A 213 -7.59 26.39 4.21
C ALA A 213 -8.76 27.17 4.88
N GLY A 214 -8.55 27.67 6.11
CA GLY A 214 -9.56 28.41 6.87
C GLY A 214 -10.70 27.57 7.44
N ARG A 215 -10.63 26.23 7.35
CA ARG A 215 -11.67 25.32 7.84
C ARG A 215 -11.17 24.48 9.01
N CYS A 216 -11.99 24.42 10.05
CA CYS A 216 -11.79 23.56 11.21
C CYS A 216 -12.09 22.10 10.85
N ARG A 217 -11.12 21.20 11.07
CA ARG A 217 -11.24 19.75 10.85
C ARG A 217 -11.12 19.00 12.18
N ALA A 218 -12.19 19.05 12.98
CA ALA A 218 -12.22 18.44 14.32
C ALA A 218 -11.98 16.91 14.33
N TYR A 219 -12.17 16.24 13.19
CA TYR A 219 -11.91 14.80 13.03
C TYR A 219 -10.44 14.47 12.77
N LEU A 220 -9.58 15.45 12.43
CA LEU A 220 -8.13 15.26 12.25
C LEU A 220 -7.36 15.12 13.58
N LYS A 221 -7.93 14.41 14.57
CA LYS A 221 -7.17 14.00 15.77
C LYS A 221 -6.15 12.91 15.46
N GLN A 222 -6.19 12.37 14.25
CA GLN A 222 -5.30 11.32 13.79
C GLN A 222 -3.98 11.88 13.30
N ARG A 223 -2.92 11.11 13.48
CA ARG A 223 -1.56 11.47 13.10
C ARG A 223 -1.37 11.22 11.61
N LEU A 224 -0.66 12.14 10.94
CA LEU A 224 -0.09 11.91 9.61
C LEU A 224 0.72 10.61 9.59
N ARG A 225 0.65 9.88 8.47
CA ARG A 225 1.47 8.67 8.28
C ARG A 225 2.95 8.98 8.35
N LEU A 226 3.41 10.00 7.62
CA LEU A 226 4.73 10.60 7.81
C LEU A 226 4.61 11.92 8.58
N ALA A 227 5.06 11.91 9.83
CA ALA A 227 4.94 13.04 10.76
C ALA A 227 6.31 13.60 11.22
N ASN A 228 7.35 13.48 10.40
CA ASN A 228 8.64 14.09 10.67
C ASN A 228 8.60 15.61 10.44
N ALA A 229 9.63 16.32 10.89
CA ALA A 229 9.70 17.78 10.76
C ALA A 229 9.54 18.21 9.29
N GLY A 230 8.65 19.18 9.04
CA GLY A 230 8.36 19.71 7.71
C GLY A 230 7.33 18.93 6.90
N ALA A 231 6.93 17.72 7.32
CA ALA A 231 5.92 16.95 6.60
C ALA A 231 4.58 17.69 6.59
N LYS A 232 3.96 17.74 5.41
CA LYS A 232 2.68 18.41 5.17
C LYS A 232 1.57 17.39 4.95
N TRP A 233 0.34 17.81 5.22
CA TRP A 233 -0.85 17.05 4.84
C TRP A 233 -0.92 16.93 3.33
N PHE A 234 -1.21 15.72 2.86
CA PHE A 234 -1.40 15.41 1.46
C PHE A 234 -0.18 15.68 0.55
N GLN A 235 1.00 15.86 1.15
CA GLN A 235 2.24 15.90 0.40
C GLN A 235 2.50 14.52 -0.21
N LEU A 236 3.04 14.49 -1.43
CA LEU A 236 3.54 13.25 -2.01
C LEU A 236 4.70 12.75 -1.15
N VAL A 237 4.54 11.53 -0.64
CA VAL A 237 5.54 10.81 0.13
C VAL A 237 5.83 9.50 -0.60
N CYS A 238 7.09 9.11 -0.61
CA CYS A 238 7.51 7.84 -1.17
C CYS A 238 8.39 7.09 -0.19
N GLY A 239 8.45 5.77 -0.35
CA GLY A 239 9.38 4.87 0.32
C GLY A 239 9.98 3.89 -0.67
N ILE A 240 11.04 3.20 -0.24
CA ILE A 240 11.77 2.22 -1.04
C ILE A 240 11.72 0.88 -0.33
N GLY A 241 11.18 -0.14 -0.99
CA GLY A 241 11.03 -1.46 -0.39
C GLY A 241 10.37 -2.46 -1.33
N ASN A 242 9.99 -3.63 -0.84
CA ASN A 242 9.29 -4.62 -1.67
C ASN A 242 7.79 -4.46 -1.49
N TYR A 243 7.08 -3.92 -2.51
CA TYR A 243 5.62 -3.86 -2.45
C TYR A 243 5.00 -5.26 -2.33
N VAL A 244 5.61 -6.23 -2.99
CA VAL A 244 5.24 -7.64 -2.91
C VAL A 244 6.43 -8.46 -2.45
N THR A 245 6.25 -9.27 -1.41
CA THR A 245 7.31 -10.12 -0.86
C THR A 245 7.05 -11.59 -1.15
N ARG A 246 8.09 -12.35 -1.52
CA ARG A 246 8.00 -13.81 -1.67
C ARG A 246 8.13 -14.47 -0.29
N LEU A 247 7.24 -15.40 0.03
CA LEU A 247 7.31 -16.14 1.31
C LEU A 247 8.55 -17.04 1.41
N ARG A 248 9.02 -17.56 0.28
CA ARG A 248 10.17 -18.47 0.18
C ARG A 248 10.57 -18.64 -1.28
N ASP A 249 11.80 -19.07 -1.50
CA ASP A 249 12.24 -19.58 -2.79
C ASP A 249 11.54 -20.93 -3.05
N VAL A 250 10.74 -20.98 -4.10
CA VAL A 250 10.08 -22.20 -4.57
C VAL A 250 10.34 -22.38 -6.05
N SER A 251 10.16 -23.61 -6.53
CA SER A 251 10.16 -23.89 -7.96
C SER A 251 9.11 -23.04 -8.68
N GLY A 252 9.44 -22.60 -9.90
CA GLY A 252 8.60 -21.70 -10.69
C GLY A 252 7.15 -22.19 -10.79
N GLY A 253 6.20 -21.26 -10.65
CA GLY A 253 4.76 -21.55 -10.68
C GLY A 253 4.14 -21.87 -9.31
N LYS A 254 4.94 -22.00 -8.24
CA LYS A 254 4.43 -22.15 -6.86
C LYS A 254 4.67 -20.94 -5.96
N ASP A 255 5.17 -19.84 -6.54
CA ASP A 255 5.50 -18.61 -5.82
C ASP A 255 4.27 -18.05 -5.09
N ARG A 256 4.45 -17.80 -3.80
CA ARG A 256 3.44 -17.12 -2.97
C ARG A 256 3.92 -15.72 -2.65
N TYR A 257 3.06 -14.77 -2.94
CA TYR A 257 3.33 -13.34 -2.86
C TYR A 257 2.49 -12.69 -1.75
N MET A 258 3.15 -12.13 -0.76
CA MET A 258 2.55 -11.43 0.38
C MET A 258 2.34 -9.95 0.07
N PRO A 259 1.34 -9.33 0.70
CA PRO A 259 1.18 -7.87 0.64
C PRO A 259 2.40 -7.16 1.24
N ILE A 260 2.44 -5.85 1.01
CA ILE A 260 3.43 -4.95 1.56
C ILE A 260 3.52 -5.07 3.08
N ARG A 261 4.75 -5.07 3.59
CA ARG A 261 5.08 -5.00 5.00
C ARG A 261 5.38 -3.56 5.37
N GLU A 262 4.41 -2.87 5.95
CA GLU A 262 4.51 -1.43 6.24
C GLU A 262 5.71 -1.09 7.14
N ASP A 263 6.05 -1.96 8.10
CA ASP A 263 7.23 -1.83 8.96
C ASP A 263 8.54 -1.71 8.18
N GLU A 264 8.67 -2.43 7.05
CA GLU A 264 9.84 -2.33 6.17
C GLU A 264 9.91 -0.99 5.43
N PHE A 265 8.76 -0.35 5.18
CA PHE A 265 8.69 0.93 4.45
C PHE A 265 8.82 2.14 5.36
N MET A 266 8.33 2.09 6.59
CA MET A 266 8.31 3.25 7.49
C MET A 266 9.70 3.88 7.67
N SER A 267 10.75 3.06 7.72
CA SER A 267 12.14 3.52 7.84
C SER A 267 12.73 4.11 6.55
N THR A 268 12.10 3.86 5.41
CA THR A 268 12.56 4.29 4.07
C THR A 268 11.71 5.43 3.51
N LEU A 269 10.70 5.90 4.25
CA LEU A 269 9.83 7.00 3.83
C LEU A 269 10.57 8.35 3.79
N PHE A 270 10.30 9.14 2.76
CA PHE A 270 10.80 10.49 2.61
C PHE A 270 9.78 11.41 1.91
N GLN A 271 9.88 12.70 2.22
CA GLN A 271 9.05 13.74 1.61
C GLN A 271 9.52 13.99 0.17
N VAL A 272 8.58 14.03 -0.79
CA VAL A 272 8.88 14.27 -2.21
C VAL A 272 8.36 15.63 -2.65
N GLY A 273 7.09 15.95 -2.42
CA GLY A 273 6.49 17.16 -2.99
C GLY A 273 6.32 17.06 -4.52
N SER A 274 6.47 18.19 -5.22
CA SER A 274 6.40 18.26 -6.69
C SER A 274 7.70 17.85 -7.39
N ASN A 275 8.86 18.03 -6.77
CA ASN A 275 10.16 17.65 -7.34
C ASN A 275 11.16 17.31 -6.23
N THR A 276 11.85 16.18 -6.38
CA THR A 276 12.99 15.86 -5.52
C THR A 276 14.06 15.11 -6.30
N THR A 277 15.32 15.34 -5.92
CA THR A 277 16.46 14.54 -6.36
C THR A 277 17.12 13.98 -5.11
N PHE A 278 17.35 12.68 -5.08
CA PHE A 278 17.88 12.00 -3.89
C PHE A 278 18.90 10.93 -4.27
N ASN A 279 19.85 10.70 -3.36
CA ASN A 279 20.70 9.53 -3.37
C ASN A 279 20.04 8.46 -2.51
N SER A 280 19.83 7.26 -3.05
CA SER A 280 19.12 6.22 -2.34
C SER A 280 19.98 5.54 -1.28
N SER A 281 19.49 5.47 -0.05
CA SER A 281 20.10 4.63 1.00
C SER A 281 19.61 3.18 0.97
N PHE A 282 18.68 2.83 0.07
CA PHE A 282 17.98 1.55 0.06
C PHE A 282 17.86 0.94 -1.35
N THR A 283 17.71 -0.38 -1.41
CA THR A 283 17.40 -1.11 -2.64
C THR A 283 15.99 -1.69 -2.53
N GLY A 284 15.17 -1.50 -3.56
CA GLY A 284 13.78 -1.96 -3.61
C GLY A 284 12.99 -1.27 -4.71
N GLU A 285 11.68 -1.40 -4.69
CA GLU A 285 10.76 -0.65 -5.52
C GLU A 285 10.41 0.70 -4.87
N LEU A 286 10.26 1.75 -5.68
CA LEU A 286 9.66 3.02 -5.24
C LEU A 286 8.13 2.85 -5.08
N VAL A 287 7.60 3.16 -3.90
CA VAL A 287 6.16 3.13 -3.63
C VAL A 287 5.76 4.47 -3.03
N CYS A 288 4.69 5.09 -3.55
CA CYS A 288 4.29 6.43 -3.15
C CYS A 288 2.83 6.51 -2.69
N PHE A 289 2.49 7.57 -1.96
CA PHE A 289 1.13 7.83 -1.47
C PHE A 289 0.93 9.32 -1.14
N ALA A 290 -0.32 9.76 -1.06
CA ALA A 290 -0.68 11.06 -0.50
C ALA A 290 -0.58 11.02 1.03
N ASN A 291 0.20 11.90 1.67
CA ASN A 291 0.45 11.87 3.12
C ASN A 291 -0.78 12.27 3.94
N ASP A 292 -1.68 11.34 4.16
CA ASP A 292 -2.88 11.49 4.97
C ASP A 292 -2.78 10.65 6.26
N ALA A 293 -3.78 10.70 7.12
CA ALA A 293 -3.85 9.87 8.31
C ALA A 293 -4.38 8.46 8.01
N TYR A 294 -4.00 7.50 8.85
CA TYR A 294 -4.50 6.13 8.78
C TYR A 294 -6.04 6.10 8.91
N GLY A 295 -6.73 5.68 7.85
CA GLY A 295 -8.19 5.54 7.83
C GLY A 295 -8.97 6.75 7.29
N LEU A 296 -8.31 7.78 6.75
CA LEU A 296 -8.99 8.90 6.10
C LEU A 296 -8.98 8.86 4.56
N TYR A 297 -8.28 7.88 3.96
CA TYR A 297 -8.14 7.76 2.51
C TYR A 297 -9.47 7.61 1.74
N TRP A 298 -10.54 7.17 2.40
CA TRP A 298 -11.84 6.93 1.76
C TRP A 298 -12.51 8.20 1.20
N ASN A 299 -12.16 9.40 1.70
CA ASN A 299 -12.73 10.66 1.20
C ASN A 299 -11.80 11.41 0.23
N ASN A 300 -10.65 10.84 -0.07
CA ASN A 300 -9.67 11.41 -0.98
C ASN A 300 -10.10 11.19 -2.44
N LYS A 301 -9.77 12.16 -3.30
CA LYS A 301 -10.15 12.10 -4.72
C LYS A 301 -9.03 12.56 -5.63
N GLY A 302 -9.05 12.05 -6.86
CA GLY A 302 -8.07 12.39 -7.88
C GLY A 302 -6.77 11.63 -7.72
N TYR A 303 -5.78 12.04 -8.51
CA TYR A 303 -4.48 11.41 -8.58
C TYR A 303 -3.45 12.40 -9.11
N VAL A 304 -2.18 12.06 -8.92
CA VAL A 304 -1.08 12.70 -9.63
C VAL A 304 -0.29 11.65 -10.41
N ASN A 305 0.17 12.00 -11.60
CA ASN A 305 1.13 11.25 -12.40
C ASN A 305 2.54 11.64 -11.95
N VAL A 306 3.26 10.67 -11.42
CA VAL A 306 4.62 10.82 -10.92
C VAL A 306 5.57 10.21 -11.93
N THR A 307 6.58 10.97 -12.33
CA THR A 307 7.68 10.49 -13.17
C THR A 307 8.91 10.28 -12.30
N VAL A 308 9.41 9.05 -12.25
CA VAL A 308 10.71 8.73 -11.64
C VAL A 308 11.72 8.43 -12.73
N SER A 309 12.93 8.98 -12.61
CA SER A 309 14.05 8.70 -13.50
C SER A 309 15.33 8.42 -12.73
N ARG A 310 16.15 7.50 -13.25
CA ARG A 310 17.51 7.27 -12.76
C ARG A 310 18.42 8.33 -13.36
N VAL A 311 19.10 9.09 -12.51
CA VAL A 311 20.02 10.17 -12.90
C VAL A 311 21.44 9.65 -13.06
N SER A 312 21.86 8.71 -12.21
CA SER A 312 23.12 7.99 -12.34
C SER A 312 23.03 6.94 -13.45
N TRP A 313 22.99 7.44 -14.68
CA TRP A 313 22.94 6.67 -15.92
C TRP A 313 23.97 7.22 -16.91
N PRO A 314 24.78 6.37 -17.57
CA PRO A 314 24.83 4.90 -17.49
C PRO A 314 25.20 4.33 -16.10
N PRO A 315 24.78 3.09 -15.73
CA PRO A 315 25.21 2.46 -14.49
C PRO A 315 26.75 2.35 -14.53
N LEU A 316 27.43 2.90 -13.53
CA LEU A 316 28.90 2.93 -13.41
C LEU A 316 29.67 3.92 -14.33
N GLY A 317 29.07 4.98 -14.88
CA GLY A 317 29.85 6.10 -15.47
C GLY A 317 29.05 7.38 -15.76
N GLU A 318 29.57 8.60 -15.64
CA GLU A 318 30.85 9.12 -15.10
C GLU A 318 30.60 9.76 -13.71
N ALA A 319 31.55 9.59 -12.78
CA ALA A 319 31.70 10.43 -11.59
C ALA A 319 32.70 11.56 -11.89
#